data_AF-A0A941PK27-F1
#
_entry.id   AF-A0A941PK27-F1
#
_cell.length_a   1.000
_cell.length_b   1.000
_cell.length_c   1.000
_cell.angle_alpha   90.00
_cell.angle_beta   90.00
_cell.angle_gamma   90.00
#
_symmetry.space_group_name_H-M   'P 1'
#
loop_
_entity.id
_entity.type
_entity.pdbx_description
1 polymer ?
#
loop_
_entity_poly.entity_id
_entity_poly.type
_entity_poly.pdbx_seq_one_letter_code
_entity_poly.pdbx_strand_id
1 'polypeptide(L)'
;MADLEDFREETRAWLETNCPPSMRAPMAGEDDAVWGGRNYQFKNPEAKLWLDRMGAKGWTAPMWPKEYGGGGLSNDENRMLQSELRRINA
;
A
#
# COMPACT_ATOMS: atom_id res chain seq x y z
N MET A 1 20.00 10.14 5.97
CA MET A 1 19.58 9.33 7.13
C MET A 1 18.30 9.87 7.72
N ALA A 2 18.23 11.16 8.10
CA ALA A 2 16.98 11.78 8.57
C ALA A 2 15.79 11.65 7.59
N ASP A 3 16.03 11.79 6.28
CA ASP A 3 15.01 11.72 5.23
C ASP A 3 14.26 10.36 5.18
N LEU A 4 14.98 9.26 5.43
CA LEU A 4 14.41 7.91 5.41
C LEU A 4 13.65 7.58 6.70
N GLU A 5 14.10 8.14 7.82
CA GLU A 5 13.40 7.98 9.11
C GLU A 5 12.11 8.80 9.12
N ASP A 6 12.14 10.02 8.59
CA ASP A 6 10.97 10.86 8.38
C ASP A 6 9.96 10.19 7.43
N PHE A 7 10.44 9.68 6.28
CA PHE A 7 9.60 8.91 5.35
C PHE A 7 8.97 7.69 6.01
N ARG A 8 9.72 7.02 6.90
CA ARG A 8 9.21 5.86 7.65
C ARG A 8 8.12 6.24 8.64
N GLU A 9 8.30 7.33 9.38
CA GLU A 9 7.30 7.82 10.33
C GLU A 9 6.05 8.31 9.60
N GLU A 10 6.19 9.05 8.51
CA GLU A 10 5.06 9.48 7.68
C GLU A 10 4.33 8.27 7.09
N THR A 11 5.08 7.31 6.54
CA THR A 11 4.53 6.07 5.99
C THR A 11 3.76 5.32 7.07
N ARG A 12 4.32 5.17 8.27
CA ARG A 12 3.65 4.52 9.39
C ARG A 12 2.37 5.23 9.79
N ALA A 13 2.44 6.53 10.06
CA ALA A 13 1.26 7.31 10.47
C ALA A 13 0.15 7.24 9.42
N TRP A 14 0.54 7.28 8.15
CA TRP A 14 -0.38 7.12 7.04
C TRP A 14 -0.99 5.72 6.99
N LEU A 15 -0.17 4.66 7.10
CA LEU A 15 -0.61 3.26 7.14
C LEU A 15 -1.52 2.99 8.34
N GLU A 16 -1.26 3.59 9.49
CA GLU A 16 -2.09 3.43 10.69
C GLU A 16 -3.48 4.04 10.50
N THR A 17 -3.53 5.22 9.88
CA THR A 17 -4.77 5.97 9.61
C THR A 17 -5.57 5.39 8.43
N ASN A 18 -4.89 4.88 7.40
CA ASN A 18 -5.50 4.54 6.12
C ASN A 18 -5.64 3.04 5.88
N CYS A 19 -4.90 2.18 6.58
CA CYS A 19 -5.02 0.73 6.43
C CYS A 19 -6.19 0.20 7.29
N PRO A 20 -7.27 -0.31 6.67
CA PRO A 20 -8.37 -0.90 7.42
C PRO A 20 -7.89 -2.18 8.13
N PRO A 21 -8.42 -2.48 9.34
CA PRO A 21 -8.01 -3.66 10.11
C PRO A 21 -8.27 -4.97 9.37
N SER A 22 -9.27 -5.00 8.48
CA SER A 22 -9.57 -6.14 7.61
C SER A 22 -8.44 -6.48 6.63
N MET A 23 -7.62 -5.49 6.24
CA MET A 23 -6.44 -5.71 5.38
C MET A 23 -5.16 -6.03 6.16
N ARG A 24 -5.18 -5.92 7.50
CA ARG A 24 -4.09 -6.34 8.39
C ARG A 24 -4.22 -7.80 8.83
N ALA A 25 -5.35 -8.42 8.52
CA ALA A 25 -5.54 -9.85 8.73
C ALA A 25 -4.83 -10.62 7.62
N PRO A 26 -4.19 -11.77 7.92
CA PRO A 26 -3.63 -12.62 6.87
C PRO A 26 -4.74 -12.97 5.87
N MET A 27 -4.47 -12.80 4.57
CA MET A 27 -5.39 -13.18 3.51
C MET A 27 -5.92 -14.60 3.77
N ALA A 28 -7.20 -14.71 4.10
CA ALA A 28 -7.82 -15.98 4.44
C ALA A 28 -8.03 -16.90 3.21
N GLY A 29 -7.84 -16.36 1.99
CA GLY A 29 -7.89 -17.11 0.74
C GLY A 29 -7.68 -16.22 -0.50
N GLU A 30 -7.60 -16.84 -1.68
CA GLU A 30 -7.44 -16.17 -2.99
C GLU A 30 -8.56 -15.16 -3.32
N ASP A 31 -9.69 -15.26 -2.62
CA ASP A 31 -10.85 -14.40 -2.76
C ASP A 31 -10.68 -13.04 -2.07
N ASP A 32 -9.75 -12.96 -1.11
CA ASP A 32 -9.35 -11.70 -0.46
C ASP A 32 -8.26 -10.97 -1.26
N ALA A 33 -7.62 -11.67 -2.21
CA ALA A 33 -6.67 -11.09 -3.13
C ALA A 33 -7.38 -10.23 -4.17
N VAL A 34 -7.15 -8.91 -4.12
CA VAL A 34 -7.64 -7.96 -5.12
C VAL A 34 -6.92 -8.23 -6.45
N TRP A 35 -7.59 -8.96 -7.33
CA TRP A 35 -7.07 -9.23 -8.67
C TRP A 35 -7.42 -8.11 -9.65
N GLY A 36 -6.45 -7.75 -10.48
CA GLY A 36 -6.67 -6.85 -11.61
C GLY A 36 -7.57 -7.51 -12.66
N GLY A 37 -8.79 -7.01 -12.83
CA GLY A 37 -9.73 -7.51 -13.83
C GLY A 37 -10.90 -6.56 -14.04
N ARG A 38 -11.38 -6.43 -15.28
CA ARG A 38 -12.49 -5.52 -15.66
C ARG A 38 -13.81 -5.78 -14.93
N ASN A 39 -13.99 -6.97 -14.36
CA ASN A 39 -15.19 -7.41 -13.63
C ASN A 39 -14.86 -8.01 -12.25
N TYR A 40 -13.76 -7.60 -11.61
CA TYR A 40 -13.45 -8.09 -10.28
C TYR A 40 -14.46 -7.53 -9.26
N GLN A 41 -15.20 -8.42 -8.60
CA GLN A 41 -16.12 -8.05 -7.52
C GLN A 41 -15.36 -8.07 -6.19
N PHE A 42 -15.11 -6.90 -5.65
CA PHE A 42 -14.59 -6.75 -4.30
C PHE A 42 -15.62 -7.29 -3.30
N LYS A 43 -15.37 -8.45 -2.69
CA LYS A 43 -16.22 -8.93 -1.58
C LYS A 43 -16.13 -7.99 -0.37
N ASN A 44 -14.95 -7.42 -0.15
CA ASN A 44 -14.70 -6.44 0.91
C ASN A 44 -14.63 -5.01 0.32
N PRO A 45 -15.58 -4.11 0.64
CA PRO A 45 -15.52 -2.71 0.22
C PRO A 45 -14.26 -2.01 0.78
N GLU A 46 -13.73 -2.50 1.90
CA GLU A 46 -12.49 -2.04 2.51
C GLU A 46 -11.25 -2.34 1.66
N ALA A 47 -11.24 -3.47 0.92
CA ALA A 47 -10.15 -3.82 0.01
C ALA A 47 -10.12 -2.89 -1.21
N LYS A 48 -11.30 -2.49 -1.71
CA LYS A 48 -11.42 -1.46 -2.76
C LYS A 48 -10.90 -0.11 -2.27
N LEU A 49 -11.31 0.31 -1.07
CA LEU A 49 -10.85 1.55 -0.46
C LEU A 49 -9.34 1.54 -0.22
N TRP A 50 -8.78 0.40 0.18
CA TRP A 50 -7.33 0.23 0.32
C TRP A 50 -6.61 0.36 -1.02
N LEU A 51 -7.09 -0.31 -2.07
CA LEU A 51 -6.52 -0.19 -3.42
C LEU A 51 -6.55 1.25 -3.93
N ASP A 52 -7.67 1.96 -3.73
CA ASP A 52 -7.81 3.36 -4.16
C ASP A 52 -6.83 4.27 -3.42
N ARG A 53 -6.68 4.10 -2.10
CA ARG A 53 -5.72 4.86 -1.29
C ARG A 53 -4.26 4.58 -1.67
N MET A 54 -3.92 3.30 -1.89
CA MET A 54 -2.60 2.90 -2.36
C MET A 54 -2.31 3.43 -3.77
N GLY A 55 -3.32 3.43 -4.65
CA GLY A 55 -3.24 3.97 -6.01
C GLY A 55 -3.08 5.50 -6.02
N ALA A 56 -3.87 6.21 -5.22
CA ALA A 56 -3.79 7.67 -5.09
C ALA A 56 -2.41 8.13 -4.58
N LYS A 57 -1.75 7.33 -3.73
CA LYS A 57 -0.40 7.60 -3.24
C LYS A 57 0.70 7.10 -4.19
N GLY A 58 0.34 6.39 -5.26
CA GLY A 58 1.30 5.78 -6.20
C GLY A 58 2.04 4.57 -5.62
N TRP A 59 1.58 4.03 -4.50
CA TRP A 59 2.20 2.89 -3.81
C TRP A 59 1.84 1.54 -4.44
N THR A 60 0.94 1.52 -5.42
CA THR A 60 0.75 0.35 -6.30
C THR A 60 1.96 0.10 -7.20
N ALA A 61 2.65 1.18 -7.60
CA ALA A 61 3.89 1.14 -8.36
C ALA A 61 4.91 2.13 -7.73
N PRO A 62 5.45 1.80 -6.54
CA PRO A 62 6.22 2.75 -5.75
C PRO A 62 7.48 3.24 -6.48
N MET A 63 8.12 2.35 -7.24
CA MET A 63 9.34 2.65 -8.01
C MET A 63 9.10 3.31 -9.38
N TRP A 64 7.86 3.40 -9.85
CA TRP A 64 7.58 4.02 -11.14
C TRP A 64 7.66 5.55 -11.04
N PRO A 65 8.05 6.25 -12.12
CA PRO A 65 8.10 7.71 -12.11
C PRO A 65 6.71 8.32 -11.86
N LYS A 66 6.67 9.45 -11.16
CA LYS A 66 5.42 10.20 -10.89
C LYS A 66 4.69 10.60 -12.17
N GLU A 67 5.42 10.83 -13.25
CA GLU A 67 4.88 11.13 -14.59
C GLU A 67 3.93 10.03 -15.11
N TYR A 68 4.11 8.79 -14.65
CA TYR A 68 3.26 7.63 -14.99
C TYR A 68 2.29 7.24 -13.88
N GLY A 69 2.11 8.10 -12.86
CA GLY A 69 1.26 7.82 -11.71
C GLY A 69 1.89 6.88 -10.67
N GLY A 70 3.20 6.65 -10.74
CA GLY A 70 3.95 5.90 -9.74
C GLY A 70 4.36 6.76 -8.53
N GLY A 71 4.85 6.09 -7.48
CA GLY A 71 5.29 6.76 -6.25
C GLY A 71 6.57 7.59 -6.41
N GLY A 72 7.38 7.31 -7.43
CA GLY A 72 8.68 7.96 -7.65
C GLY A 72 9.69 7.69 -6.53
N LEU A 73 9.51 6.60 -5.79
CA LEU A 73 10.32 6.24 -4.63
C LEU A 73 11.64 5.64 -5.06
N SER A 74 12.72 6.03 -4.37
CA SER A 74 14.03 5.40 -4.49
C SER A 74 14.00 3.97 -3.96
N ASN A 75 15.02 3.17 -4.30
CA ASN A 75 15.12 1.79 -3.80
C ASN A 75 15.10 1.70 -2.26
N ASP A 76 15.72 2.66 -1.58
CA ASP A 76 15.76 2.68 -0.11
C ASP A 76 14.40 3.03 0.50
N GLU A 77 13.72 4.05 -0.04
CA GLU A 77 12.36 4.42 0.36
C GLU A 77 11.36 3.29 0.09
N ASN A 78 11.46 2.62 -1.06
CA ASN A 78 10.65 1.44 -1.36
C ASN A 78 10.92 0.29 -0.38
N ARG A 79 12.18 0.08 0.02
CA ARG A 79 12.54 -0.92 1.03
C ARG A 79 11.92 -0.58 2.39
N MET A 80 11.90 0.69 2.78
CA MET A 80 11.23 1.13 4.01
C MET A 80 9.71 0.97 3.93
N LEU A 81 9.09 1.38 2.82
CA LEU A 81 7.65 1.17 2.59
C LEU A 81 7.28 -0.30 2.75
N GLN A 82 8.04 -1.20 2.10
CA GLN A 82 7.83 -2.65 2.20
C GLN A 82 8.04 -3.18 3.62
N SER A 83 8.99 -2.61 4.36
CA SER A 83 9.21 -2.96 5.77
C SER A 83 8.02 -2.55 6.65
N GLU A 84 7.45 -1.37 6.45
CA GLU A 84 6.31 -0.91 7.25
C GLU A 84 5.00 -1.63 6.85
N LEU A 85 4.79 -1.95 5.57
CA LEU A 85 3.68 -2.81 5.11
C LEU A 85 3.74 -4.19 5.78
N ARG A 86 4.91 -4.84 5.76
CA ARG A 86 5.11 -6.12 6.46
C ARG A 86 4.89 -6.03 7.96
N ARG A 87 5.26 -4.91 8.59
CA ARG A 87 5.06 -4.69 10.03
C ARG A 87 3.58 -4.70 10.40
N ILE A 88 2.72 -4.11 9.57
CA ILE A 88 1.28 -4.06 9.81
C ILE A 88 0.52 -5.24 9.20
N ASN A 89 1.24 -6.17 8.54
CA ASN A 89 0.69 -7.34 7.87
C ASN A 89 -0.32 -6.97 6.76
N ALA A 90 0.03 -5.95 5.97
CA ALA A 90 -0.76 -5.44 4.83
C ALA A 90 -0.07 -5.71 3.48
#